data_AF-A0A933HJ21-F1
#
_entry.id   AF-A0A933HJ21-F1
#
_cell.length_a   1.000
_cell.length_b   1.000
_cell.length_c   1.000
_cell.angle_alpha   90.00
_cell.angle_beta   90.00
_cell.angle_gamma   90.00
#
_symmetry.space_group_name_H-M   'P 1'
#
loop_
_entity.id
_entity.type
_entity.pdbx_description
1 polymer ?
#
loop_
_entity_poly.entity_id
_entity_poly.type
_entity_poly.pdbx_seq_one_letter_code
_entity_poly.pdbx_strand_id
1 'polypeptide(L)'
;MGEAVILNLPEVVAARARQVASQTHRRVEDVLIEWLYQDALEPGAQALPHTEAELLQNINLGLSEVQWQRYHALVAKRRAETLTPQERHELVAMSDQIEQANAQRIESLVELAKLRQTSLDNLMHDLGITAPAYV
;
A
#
# COMPACT_ATOMS: atom_id res chain seq x y z
N MET A 1 3.76 -7.62 39.56
CA MET A 1 4.39 -8.79 38.92
C MET A 1 4.87 -8.33 37.56
N GLY A 2 6.18 -8.34 37.31
CA GLY A 2 6.73 -7.91 36.01
C GLY A 2 6.94 -9.12 35.12
N GLU A 3 6.39 -9.09 33.91
CA GLU A 3 6.65 -10.08 32.87
C GLU A 3 7.79 -9.55 31.99
N ALA A 4 8.79 -10.38 31.73
CA ALA A 4 9.93 -10.01 30.90
C ALA A 4 9.68 -10.47 29.46
N VAL A 5 9.71 -9.53 28.52
CA VAL A 5 9.49 -9.79 27.09
C VAL A 5 10.77 -9.44 26.33
N ILE A 6 11.19 -10.33 25.42
CA ILE A 6 12.33 -10.09 24.53
C ILE A 6 11.78 -9.59 23.19
N LEU A 7 12.22 -8.39 22.78
CA LEU A 7 11.79 -7.76 21.54
C LEU A 7 12.92 -7.85 20.51
N ASN A 8 12.64 -8.46 19.36
CA ASN A 8 13.55 -8.43 18.22
C ASN A 8 13.21 -7.21 17.35
N LEU A 9 14.04 -6.16 17.44
CA LEU A 9 13.82 -4.88 16.76
C LEU A 9 14.72 -4.76 15.53
N PRO A 10 14.23 -4.19 14.41
CA PRO A 10 15.09 -3.78 13.31
C PRO A 10 16.20 -2.85 13.79
N GLU A 11 17.41 -2.99 13.24
CA GLU A 11 18.60 -2.24 13.67
C GLU A 11 18.38 -0.72 13.67
N VAL A 12 17.66 -0.22 12.67
CA VAL A 12 17.29 1.20 12.53
C VAL A 12 16.43 1.70 13.70
N VAL A 13 15.44 0.89 14.12
CA VAL A 13 14.53 1.24 15.23
C VAL A 13 15.29 1.22 16.55
N ALA A 14 16.13 0.22 16.76
CA ALA A 14 16.97 0.12 17.94
C ALA A 14 17.98 1.27 18.05
N ALA A 15 18.58 1.70 16.93
CA ALA A 15 19.49 2.84 16.89
C ALA A 15 18.76 4.15 17.26
N ARG A 16 17.56 4.37 16.69
CA ARG A 16 16.75 5.56 16.97
C ARG A 16 16.30 5.62 18.42
N ALA A 17 15.85 4.50 19.00
CA ALA A 17 15.46 4.43 20.41
C ALA A 17 16.63 4.82 21.34
N ARG A 18 17.84 4.31 21.07
CA ARG A 18 19.05 4.68 21.81
C ARG A 18 19.39 6.16 21.67
N GLN A 19 19.23 6.72 20.48
CA GLN A 19 19.49 8.14 20.23
C GLN A 19 18.51 9.05 20.98
N VAL A 20 17.22 8.71 21.00
CA VAL A 20 16.21 9.48 21.74
C VAL A 20 16.45 9.37 23.24
N ALA A 21 16.78 8.17 23.73
CA ALA A 21 17.14 7.93 25.12
C ALA A 21 18.34 8.80 25.56
N SER A 22 19.40 8.88 24.74
CA SER A 22 20.57 9.71 25.05
C SER A 22 20.27 11.21 25.03
N GLN A 23 19.48 11.67 24.06
CA GLN A 23 19.09 13.09 23.96
C GLN A 23 18.20 13.53 25.12
N THR A 24 17.26 12.67 25.51
CA THR A 24 16.28 12.97 26.56
C THR A 24 16.74 12.60 27.96
N HIS A 25 17.95 12.04 28.12
CA HIS A 25 18.47 11.49 29.39
C HIS A 25 17.51 10.47 30.03
N ARG A 26 16.86 9.66 29.19
CA ARG A 26 15.93 8.61 29.60
C ARG A 26 16.53 7.24 29.33
N ARG A 27 15.98 6.20 29.96
CA ARG A 27 16.36 4.82 29.65
C ARG A 27 15.68 4.40 28.34
N VAL A 28 16.33 3.52 27.57
CA VAL A 28 15.84 3.11 26.24
C VAL A 28 14.53 2.31 26.34
N GLU A 29 14.38 1.52 27.40
CA GLU A 29 13.17 0.79 27.74
C GLU A 29 11.98 1.72 27.98
N ASP A 30 12.16 2.86 28.65
CA ASP A 30 11.06 3.81 28.90
C ASP A 30 10.57 4.45 27.61
N VAL A 31 11.49 4.72 26.67
CA VAL A 31 11.17 5.23 25.33
C VAL A 31 10.44 4.17 24.50
N LEU A 32 10.92 2.92 24.54
CA LEU A 32 10.29 1.81 23.81
C LEU A 32 8.88 1.51 24.36
N ILE A 33 8.74 1.50 25.68
CA ILE A 33 7.45 1.31 26.35
C ILE A 33 6.47 2.43 25.98
N GLU A 34 6.93 3.68 25.95
CA GLU A 34 6.11 4.82 25.51
C GLU A 34 5.70 4.70 24.04
N TRP A 35 6.61 4.30 23.14
CA TRP A 35 6.26 4.05 21.74
C TRP A 35 5.25 2.91 21.58
N LEU A 36 5.39 1.84 22.37
CA LEU A 36 4.43 0.73 22.41
C LEU A 36 3.06 1.18 22.95
N TYR A 37 3.02 2.07 23.94
CA TYR A 37 1.78 2.65 24.46
C TYR A 37 1.16 3.70 23.53
N GLN A 38 1.97 4.43 22.75
CA GLN A 38 1.51 5.39 21.76
C GLN A 38 0.85 4.71 20.55
N ASP A 39 1.33 3.52 20.15
CA ASP A 39 0.69 2.69 19.11
C ASP A 39 -0.57 1.95 19.62
N ALA A 40 -0.68 1.68 20.93
CA ALA A 40 -1.78 0.89 21.48
C ALA A 40 -3.12 1.65 21.60
N LEU A 41 -3.16 2.96 21.33
CA LEU A 41 -4.39 3.77 21.36
C LEU A 41 -5.00 4.03 19.98
N GLU A 42 -4.38 3.53 18.90
CA GLU A 42 -4.96 3.57 17.56
C GLU A 42 -4.92 2.15 16.96
N PRO A 43 -6.05 1.42 16.88
CA PRO A 43 -6.16 0.27 15.99
C PRO A 43 -6.16 0.78 14.54
N GLY A 44 -4.98 1.15 14.07
CA GLY A 44 -4.72 1.84 12.82
C GLY A 44 -3.23 1.82 12.54
N ALA A 45 -2.72 0.62 12.25
CA ALA A 45 -1.36 0.31 11.84
C ALA A 45 -0.63 1.49 11.15
N GLN A 46 0.36 2.07 11.84
CA GLN A 46 1.45 2.72 11.11
C GLN A 46 2.31 1.59 10.52
N ALA A 47 1.88 1.11 9.35
CA ALA A 47 2.76 0.33 8.49
C ALA A 47 4.06 1.12 8.34
N LEU A 48 5.20 0.45 8.54
CA LEU A 48 6.51 1.03 8.28
C LEU A 48 6.47 1.76 6.93
N PRO A 49 7.01 2.99 6.82
CA PRO A 49 6.95 3.73 5.56
C PRO A 49 7.55 2.87 4.46
N HIS A 50 6.75 2.58 3.43
CA HIS A 50 7.18 1.78 2.30
C HIS A 50 8.44 2.39 1.67
N THR A 51 9.36 1.52 1.25
CA THR A 51 10.51 1.99 0.47
C THR A 51 10.03 2.48 -0.89
N GLU A 52 10.77 3.42 -1.49
CA GLU A 52 10.44 3.91 -2.84
C GLU A 52 10.31 2.77 -3.87
N ALA A 53 11.16 1.75 -3.75
CA ALA A 53 11.13 0.56 -4.60
C ALA A 53 9.87 -0.29 -4.42
N GLU A 54 9.33 -0.40 -3.20
CA GLU A 54 8.06 -1.08 -2.94
C GLU A 54 6.89 -0.31 -3.54
N LEU A 55 6.86 1.01 -3.36
CA LEU A 55 5.82 1.86 -3.93
C LEU A 55 5.79 1.77 -5.45
N LEU A 56 6.96 1.81 -6.11
CA LEU A 56 7.05 1.63 -7.56
C LEU A 56 6.63 0.24 -8.02
N GLN A 57 6.89 -0.81 -7.24
CA GLN A 57 6.38 -2.15 -7.55
C GLN A 57 4.86 -2.21 -7.44
N ASN A 58 4.30 -1.66 -6.37
CA ASN A 58 2.84 -1.59 -6.14
C ASN A 58 2.13 -0.79 -7.23
N ILE A 59 2.74 0.31 -7.69
CA ILE A 59 2.21 1.09 -8.82
C ILE A 59 2.17 0.23 -10.10
N ASN A 60 3.15 -0.66 -10.31
CA ASN A 60 3.20 -1.50 -11.51
C ASN A 60 2.41 -2.81 -11.39
N LEU A 61 1.91 -3.16 -10.20
CA LEU A 61 1.06 -4.33 -10.00
C LEU A 61 -0.32 -4.13 -10.62
N GLY A 62 -0.83 -5.18 -11.25
CA GLY A 62 -2.12 -5.20 -11.94
C GLY A 62 -2.40 -6.60 -12.51
N LEU A 63 -3.46 -6.72 -13.29
CA LEU A 63 -3.77 -7.97 -13.99
C LEU A 63 -2.68 -8.33 -15.01
N SER A 64 -2.35 -9.61 -15.09
CA SER A 64 -1.52 -10.15 -16.18
C SER A 64 -2.20 -9.98 -17.53
N GLU A 65 -1.42 -10.05 -18.61
CA GLU A 65 -1.94 -9.94 -19.98
C GLU A 65 -3.04 -10.97 -20.27
N VAL A 66 -2.87 -12.21 -19.79
CA VAL A 66 -3.88 -13.28 -19.94
C VAL A 66 -5.18 -12.94 -19.22
N GLN A 67 -5.09 -12.35 -18.02
CA GLN A 67 -6.27 -11.89 -17.28
C GLN A 67 -6.96 -10.72 -18.01
N TRP A 68 -6.22 -9.77 -18.56
CA TRP A 68 -6.80 -8.69 -19.37
C TRP A 68 -7.51 -9.22 -20.62
N GLN A 69 -6.90 -10.17 -21.34
CA GLN A 69 -7.53 -10.83 -22.49
C GLN A 69 -8.85 -11.52 -22.09
N ARG A 70 -8.85 -12.24 -20.97
CA ARG A 70 -10.06 -12.88 -20.44
C ARG A 70 -11.13 -11.85 -20.08
N TYR A 71 -10.77 -10.79 -19.37
CA TYR A 71 -11.67 -9.69 -19.03
C TYR A 71 -12.32 -9.09 -20.28
N HIS A 72 -11.52 -8.74 -21.30
CA HIS A 72 -12.04 -8.18 -22.55
C HIS A 72 -12.96 -9.15 -23.30
N ALA A 73 -12.65 -10.45 -23.31
CA ALA A 73 -13.53 -11.46 -23.90
C ALA A 73 -14.87 -11.53 -23.16
N LEU A 74 -14.88 -11.47 -21.83
CA LEU A 74 -16.11 -11.44 -21.03
C LEU A 74 -16.91 -10.15 -21.26
N VAL A 75 -16.26 -9.00 -21.37
CA VAL A 75 -16.92 -7.73 -21.70
C VAL A 75 -17.54 -7.78 -23.10
N ALA A 76 -16.86 -8.37 -24.09
CA ALA A 76 -17.39 -8.56 -25.43
C ALA A 76 -18.63 -9.47 -25.42
N LYS A 77 -18.58 -10.60 -24.69
CA LYS A 77 -19.75 -11.48 -24.49
C LYS A 77 -20.91 -10.77 -23.78
N ARG A 78 -20.63 -9.91 -22.79
CA ARG A 78 -21.65 -9.09 -22.12
C ARG A 78 -22.35 -8.17 -23.12
N ARG A 79 -21.58 -7.49 -23.98
CA ARG A 79 -22.12 -6.60 -25.03
C ARG A 79 -22.93 -7.36 -26.09
N ALA A 80 -22.55 -8.60 -26.37
CA ALA A 80 -23.27 -9.48 -27.28
C ALA A 80 -24.46 -10.20 -26.63
N GLU A 81 -24.72 -9.98 -25.34
CA GLU A 81 -25.76 -10.66 -24.54
C GLU A 81 -25.62 -12.19 -24.49
N THR A 82 -24.43 -12.73 -24.78
CA THR A 82 -24.14 -14.19 -24.76
C THR A 82 -23.42 -14.63 -23.48
N LEU A 83 -23.38 -13.78 -22.46
CA LEU A 83 -22.65 -14.05 -21.22
C LEU A 83 -23.41 -15.04 -20.35
N THR A 84 -22.79 -16.18 -20.03
CA THR A 84 -23.41 -17.16 -19.13
C THR A 84 -23.42 -16.67 -17.68
N PRO A 85 -24.29 -17.21 -16.81
CA PRO A 85 -24.29 -16.83 -15.39
C PRO A 85 -22.94 -17.02 -14.70
N GLN A 86 -22.22 -18.11 -15.00
CA GLN A 86 -20.88 -18.37 -14.46
C GLN A 86 -19.87 -17.31 -14.94
N GLU A 87 -19.88 -17.00 -16.24
CA GLU A 87 -19.02 -15.96 -16.81
C GLU A 87 -19.36 -14.56 -16.30
N ARG A 88 -20.61 -14.31 -15.93
CA ARG A 88 -21.02 -13.06 -15.27
C ARG A 88 -20.38 -12.96 -13.88
N HIS A 89 -20.39 -14.03 -13.09
CA HIS A 89 -19.71 -14.04 -11.79
C HIS A 89 -18.21 -13.83 -11.93
N GLU A 90 -17.60 -14.45 -12.94
CA GLU A 90 -16.18 -14.23 -13.25
C GLU A 90 -15.91 -12.76 -13.62
N LEU A 91 -16.72 -12.17 -14.49
CA LEU A 91 -16.57 -10.76 -14.89
C LEU A 91 -16.70 -9.80 -13.70
N VAL A 92 -17.62 -10.06 -12.77
CA VAL A 92 -17.74 -9.28 -11.53
C VAL A 92 -16.47 -9.41 -10.71
N ALA A 93 -16.03 -10.64 -10.43
CA ALA A 93 -14.82 -10.86 -9.62
C ALA A 93 -13.56 -10.22 -10.22
N MET A 94 -13.41 -10.28 -11.55
CA MET A 94 -12.30 -9.59 -12.23
C MET A 94 -12.42 -8.07 -12.16
N SER A 95 -13.64 -7.52 -12.21
CA SER A 95 -13.87 -6.07 -12.07
C SER A 95 -13.50 -5.61 -10.66
N ASP A 96 -13.93 -6.34 -9.64
CA ASP A 96 -13.59 -6.05 -8.23
C ASP A 96 -12.07 -6.07 -8.01
N GLN A 97 -11.36 -7.04 -8.61
CA GLN A 97 -9.90 -7.11 -8.57
C GLN A 97 -9.23 -5.91 -9.22
N ILE A 98 -9.74 -5.45 -10.37
CA ILE A 98 -9.23 -4.25 -11.06
C ILE A 98 -9.45 -3.00 -10.20
N GLU A 99 -10.63 -2.85 -9.61
CA GLU A 99 -10.96 -1.71 -8.75
C GLU A 99 -10.06 -1.68 -7.52
N GLN A 100 -9.86 -2.83 -6.85
CA GLN A 100 -8.96 -2.93 -5.71
C GLN A 100 -7.50 -2.61 -6.08
N ALA A 101 -7.02 -3.15 -7.21
CA ALA A 101 -5.67 -2.86 -7.68
C ALA A 101 -5.48 -1.38 -8.02
N ASN A 102 -6.49 -0.74 -8.63
CA ASN A 102 -6.45 0.69 -8.92
C ASN A 102 -6.46 1.54 -7.64
N ALA A 103 -7.25 1.17 -6.62
CA ALA A 103 -7.26 1.86 -5.33
C ALA A 103 -5.87 1.79 -4.67
N GLN A 104 -5.27 0.60 -4.63
CA GLN A 104 -3.93 0.41 -4.07
C GLN A 104 -2.86 1.20 -4.85
N ARG A 105 -2.96 1.25 -6.17
CA ARG A 105 -2.08 2.04 -7.03
C ARG A 105 -2.17 3.53 -6.70
N ILE A 106 -3.38 4.08 -6.52
CA ILE A 106 -3.57 5.50 -6.17
C ILE A 106 -2.93 5.79 -4.81
N GLU A 107 -3.13 4.92 -3.82
CA GLU A 107 -2.51 5.05 -2.50
C GLU A 107 -0.97 5.08 -2.62
N SER A 108 -0.38 4.13 -3.36
CA SER A 108 1.08 4.09 -3.57
C SER A 108 1.61 5.31 -4.32
N LEU A 109 0.86 5.86 -5.29
CA LEU A 109 1.23 7.12 -5.96
C LEU A 109 1.23 8.31 -4.99
N VAL A 110 0.23 8.40 -4.13
CA VAL A 110 0.13 9.47 -3.12
C VAL A 110 1.29 9.38 -2.12
N GLU A 111 1.62 8.18 -1.65
CA GLU A 111 2.76 7.97 -0.76
C GLU A 111 4.09 8.29 -1.42
N LEU A 112 4.28 7.89 -2.69
CA LEU A 112 5.47 8.20 -3.45
C LEU A 112 5.62 9.71 -3.69
N ALA A 113 4.52 10.41 -3.95
CA ALA A 113 4.52 11.87 -4.13
C ALA A 113 4.96 12.57 -2.83
N LYS A 114 4.46 12.12 -1.68
CA LYS A 114 4.90 12.60 -0.36
C LYS A 114 6.39 12.34 -0.13
N LEU A 115 6.87 11.13 -0.43
CA LEU A 115 8.28 10.75 -0.27
C LEU A 115 9.21 11.61 -1.12
N ARG A 116 8.81 11.91 -2.37
CA ARG A 116 9.55 12.78 -3.30
C ARG A 116 9.29 14.27 -3.10
N GLN A 117 8.43 14.65 -2.16
CA GLN A 117 8.02 16.03 -1.89
C GLN A 117 7.52 16.77 -3.16
N THR A 118 6.80 16.06 -4.02
CA THR A 118 6.22 16.60 -5.26
C THR A 118 4.68 16.48 -5.24
N SER A 119 4.00 17.15 -6.17
CA SER A 119 2.55 16.95 -6.33
C SER A 119 2.27 15.60 -6.99
N LEU A 120 1.08 15.05 -6.75
CA LEU A 120 0.63 13.82 -7.41
C LEU A 120 0.64 13.99 -8.95
N ASP A 121 0.18 15.14 -9.45
CA ASP A 121 0.15 15.43 -10.89
C ASP A 121 1.55 15.43 -11.51
N ASN A 122 2.52 16.07 -10.86
CA ASN A 122 3.90 16.09 -11.34
C ASN A 122 4.52 14.69 -11.29
N LEU A 123 4.27 13.92 -10.22
CA LEU A 123 4.73 12.54 -10.13
C LEU A 123 4.16 11.69 -11.27
N MET A 124 2.85 11.79 -11.51
CA MET A 124 2.19 11.02 -12.58
C MET A 124 2.73 11.41 -13.95
N HIS A 125 2.99 12.70 -14.18
CA HIS A 125 3.66 13.19 -15.38
C HIS A 125 5.06 12.59 -15.56
N ASP A 126 5.89 12.62 -14.51
CA ASP A 126 7.26 12.09 -14.53
C ASP A 126 7.30 10.58 -14.78
N LEU A 127 6.31 9.84 -14.27
CA LEU A 127 6.17 8.39 -14.47
C LEU A 127 5.47 8.03 -15.79
N GLY A 128 5.02 9.01 -16.58
CA GLY A 128 4.26 8.77 -17.81
C GLY A 128 2.87 8.15 -17.58
N ILE A 129 2.32 8.27 -16.37
CA ILE A 129 1.01 7.74 -16.00
C ILE A 129 -0.05 8.78 -16.37
N THR A 130 -0.94 8.41 -17.28
CA THR A 130 -2.09 9.26 -17.63
C THR A 130 -3.29 8.84 -16.80
N ALA A 131 -3.98 9.80 -16.17
CA ALA A 131 -5.25 9.53 -15.54
C ALA A 131 -6.25 8.97 -16.59
N PRO A 132 -7.05 7.94 -16.26
CA PRO A 132 -8.08 7.47 -17.18
C PRO A 132 -9.03 8.63 -17.49
N ALA A 133 -9.24 8.91 -18.77
CA ALA A 133 -10.22 9.90 -19.20
C ALA A 133 -11.61 9.43 -18.75
N TYR A 134 -12.22 10.15 -17.82
CA TYR A 134 -13.61 9.95 -17.47
C TYR A 134 -14.44 10.47 -18.66
N VAL A 135 -15.03 9.56 -19.43
CA VAL A 135 -15.99 9.86 -20.52
C VAL A 135 -17.40 9.48 -20.10
#